data_AF-A0A1F1L5C2-F1
#
_entry.id   AF-A0A1F1L5C2-F1
#
_cell.length_a   1.000
_cell.length_b   1.000
_cell.length_c   1.000
_cell.angle_alpha   90.00
_cell.angle_beta   90.00
_cell.angle_gamma   90.00
#
_symmetry.space_group_name_H-M   'P 1'
#
loop_
_entity.id
_entity.type
_entity.pdbx_description
1 polymer ?
#
loop_
_entity_poly.entity_id
_entity_poly.type
_entity_poly.pdbx_seq_one_letter_code
_entity_poly.pdbx_strand_id
1 'polypeptide(L)'
;MENSNRFINISSNNSVELTNRKRGDIPYYTLSQVASLLNENEGQIRYYTNIFDDILKIEIADKQFIYTECDLNKLEFLIKLKNKGMTIKQISDYCDKLSLDTPETFIKESNTASINDFIKIFVDSQSKELNNLKNQLSEQIESCITKQLNIISDKIINEQRKQIHTLEKNIFNYVNNFFNEQNSILNSKIDYSDSILKYENLISEKNEIFKNEIDLKIQSFSEELKNNYILSNNNILNEIKKAKDVIYQAYSIENQIAKEEENVGLFKRLFGFK
;
A
#
# COMPACT_ATOMS: atom_id res chain seq x y z
N MET A 1 -2.25 -72.06 52.52
CA MET A 1 -1.22 -71.82 53.55
C MET A 1 -1.85 -71.01 54.66
N GLU A 2 -1.89 -71.65 55.83
CA GLU A 2 -1.82 -71.11 57.19
C GLU A 2 -2.62 -69.87 57.62
N ASN A 3 -3.58 -70.18 58.50
CA ASN A 3 -3.94 -69.43 59.70
C ASN A 3 -2.77 -68.70 60.37
N SER A 4 -3.02 -67.45 60.77
CA SER A 4 -2.85 -67.07 62.18
C SER A 4 -3.71 -65.86 62.53
N ASN A 5 -4.91 -66.15 63.01
CA ASN A 5 -5.59 -65.31 63.98
C ASN A 5 -4.68 -65.08 65.20
N ARG A 6 -4.57 -63.83 65.66
CA ARG A 6 -4.51 -63.52 67.08
C ARG A 6 -5.48 -62.39 67.39
N PHE A 7 -6.65 -62.82 67.89
CA PHE A 7 -7.64 -62.07 68.65
C PHE A 7 -6.96 -61.34 69.84
N ILE A 8 -7.51 -60.27 70.42
CA ILE A 8 -8.63 -60.22 71.40
C ILE A 8 -8.77 -58.73 71.77
N ASN A 9 -9.90 -58.14 72.18
CA ASN A 9 -11.33 -58.40 72.18
C ASN A 9 -11.89 -57.33 73.16
N ILE A 10 -13.10 -56.82 72.91
CA ILE A 10 -14.09 -56.38 73.94
C ILE A 10 -13.66 -55.21 74.84
N SER A 11 -14.44 -54.17 75.11
CA SER A 11 -15.77 -53.65 74.75
C SER A 11 -15.76 -52.25 75.42
N SER A 12 -16.61 -51.27 75.14
CA SER A 12 -18.05 -51.24 75.40
C SER A 12 -18.45 -49.79 75.13
N ASN A 13 -19.54 -49.62 74.37
CA ASN A 13 -20.53 -48.57 74.46
C ASN A 13 -20.09 -47.21 75.03
N ASN A 14 -19.89 -46.25 74.14
CA ASN A 14 -20.66 -45.00 74.11
C ASN A 14 -20.32 -44.24 72.81
N SER A 15 -20.70 -44.82 71.66
CA SER A 15 -20.88 -44.03 70.44
C SER A 15 -22.17 -43.23 70.61
N VAL A 16 -22.08 -42.06 71.24
CA VAL A 16 -23.14 -41.08 71.13
C VAL A 16 -23.05 -40.52 69.72
N GLU A 17 -23.88 -41.05 68.83
CA GLU A 17 -24.24 -40.42 67.56
C GLU A 17 -24.65 -38.96 67.84
N LEU A 18 -23.87 -38.01 67.35
CA LEU A 18 -24.17 -36.57 67.44
C LEU A 18 -24.17 -35.91 66.07
N THR A 19 -24.57 -36.63 65.03
CA THR A 19 -24.75 -36.05 63.69
C THR A 19 -26.08 -35.28 63.54
N ASN A 20 -26.89 -35.14 64.59
CA ASN A 20 -28.21 -34.47 64.52
C ASN A 20 -28.57 -33.64 65.79
N ARG A 21 -27.67 -32.81 66.32
CA ARG A 21 -28.06 -31.76 67.31
C ARG A 21 -27.77 -30.36 66.74
N LYS A 22 -28.78 -29.49 66.77
CA LYS A 22 -28.69 -28.11 66.28
C LYS A 22 -27.78 -27.28 67.20
N ARG A 23 -27.00 -26.36 66.62
CA ARG A 23 -26.19 -25.35 67.33
C ARG A 23 -27.11 -24.59 68.30
N GLY A 24 -26.82 -24.60 69.61
CA GLY A 24 -27.56 -23.85 70.64
C GLY A 24 -28.17 -24.65 71.80
N ASP A 25 -28.25 -25.99 71.74
CA ASP A 25 -28.90 -26.80 72.80
C ASP A 25 -27.94 -27.31 73.89
N ILE A 26 -26.63 -27.10 73.74
CA ILE A 26 -25.59 -27.59 74.66
C ILE A 26 -24.89 -26.38 75.30
N PRO A 27 -24.87 -26.24 76.64
CA PRO A 27 -24.31 -25.07 77.31
C PRO A 27 -22.78 -24.97 77.14
N TYR A 28 -22.11 -26.12 76.96
CA TYR A 28 -20.67 -26.21 76.84
C TYR A 28 -20.22 -27.28 75.85
N TYR A 29 -19.17 -27.00 75.10
CA TYR A 29 -18.58 -27.89 74.13
C TYR A 29 -17.17 -28.31 74.57
N THR A 30 -16.83 -29.57 74.38
CA THR A 30 -15.48 -30.10 74.60
C THR A 30 -14.60 -29.88 73.37
N LEU A 31 -13.27 -29.93 73.54
CA LEU A 31 -12.30 -29.78 72.44
C LEU A 31 -12.62 -30.66 71.21
N SER A 32 -13.03 -31.91 71.43
CA SER A 32 -13.37 -32.86 70.36
C SER A 32 -14.66 -32.46 69.61
N GLN A 33 -15.63 -31.92 70.33
CA GLN A 33 -16.87 -31.40 69.73
C GLN A 33 -16.59 -30.13 68.93
N VAL A 34 -15.74 -29.23 69.44
CA VAL A 34 -15.32 -28.01 68.72
C VAL A 34 -14.56 -28.36 67.43
N ALA A 35 -13.62 -29.29 67.50
CA ALA A 35 -12.87 -29.79 66.35
C ALA A 35 -13.80 -30.35 65.27
N SER A 36 -14.79 -31.14 65.67
CA SER A 36 -15.81 -31.70 64.76
C SER A 36 -16.70 -30.62 64.14
N LEU A 37 -17.10 -29.59 64.91
CA LEU A 37 -17.97 -28.51 64.43
C LEU A 37 -17.27 -27.54 63.47
N LEU A 38 -15.99 -27.26 63.71
CA LEU A 38 -15.18 -26.36 62.88
C LEU A 38 -14.44 -27.08 61.75
N ASN A 39 -14.54 -28.41 61.69
CA ASN A 39 -13.88 -29.26 60.71
C ASN A 39 -12.34 -29.08 60.70
N GLU A 40 -11.75 -29.00 61.89
CA GLU A 40 -10.31 -28.83 62.13
C GLU A 40 -9.79 -29.92 63.07
N ASN A 41 -8.49 -30.18 63.10
CA ASN A 41 -7.92 -31.16 64.03
C ASN A 41 -7.92 -30.60 65.47
N GLU A 42 -8.18 -31.45 66.47
CA GLU A 42 -8.07 -31.10 67.89
C GLU A 42 -6.73 -30.43 68.25
N GLY A 43 -5.63 -30.85 67.59
CA GLY A 43 -4.32 -30.21 67.75
C GLY A 43 -4.28 -28.75 67.27
N GLN A 44 -4.98 -28.44 66.18
CA GLN A 44 -5.06 -27.08 65.64
C GLN A 44 -5.98 -26.20 66.50
N ILE A 45 -7.12 -26.73 66.94
CA ILE A 45 -8.01 -26.02 67.86
C ILE A 45 -7.28 -25.69 69.17
N ARG A 46 -6.51 -26.64 69.72
CA ARG A 46 -5.67 -26.42 70.91
C ARG A 46 -4.59 -25.36 70.66
N TYR A 47 -3.94 -25.40 69.50
CA TYR A 47 -2.93 -24.43 69.11
C TYR A 47 -3.52 -23.00 69.04
N TYR A 48 -4.66 -22.81 68.39
CA TYR A 48 -5.32 -21.51 68.29
C TYR A 48 -5.87 -21.02 69.63
N THR A 49 -6.42 -21.93 70.45
CA THR A 49 -6.86 -21.64 71.81
C THR A 49 -5.71 -21.06 72.64
N ASN A 50 -4.53 -21.66 72.57
CA ASN A 50 -3.36 -21.19 73.33
C ASN A 50 -2.76 -19.90 72.78
N ILE A 51 -2.79 -19.69 71.46
CA ILE A 51 -2.22 -18.49 70.83
C ILE A 51 -3.09 -17.25 71.03
N PHE A 52 -4.39 -17.45 71.04
CA PHE A 52 -5.38 -16.39 71.24
C PHE A 52 -5.98 -16.46 72.64
N ASP A 53 -5.23 -16.95 73.63
CA ASP A 53 -5.68 -17.07 75.03
C ASP A 53 -6.12 -15.69 75.58
N ASP A 54 -5.39 -14.65 75.21
CA ASP A 54 -5.70 -13.25 75.57
C ASP A 54 -7.08 -12.78 75.05
N ILE A 55 -7.56 -13.36 73.94
CA ILE A 55 -8.81 -12.98 73.26
C ILE A 55 -9.97 -13.93 73.63
N LEU A 56 -9.69 -15.24 73.71
CA LEU A 56 -10.70 -16.28 73.90
C LEU A 56 -10.97 -16.59 75.38
N LYS A 57 -9.95 -16.52 76.26
CA LYS A 57 -10.06 -16.74 77.72
C LYS A 57 -10.92 -17.97 78.08
N ILE A 58 -10.65 -19.10 77.43
CA ILE A 58 -11.45 -20.32 77.55
C ILE A 58 -11.28 -20.94 78.94
N GLU A 59 -12.39 -21.33 79.57
CA GLU A 59 -12.36 -21.97 80.88
C GLU A 59 -11.80 -23.39 80.81
N ILE A 60 -10.98 -23.76 81.80
CA ILE A 60 -10.43 -25.11 81.96
C ILE A 60 -11.02 -25.71 83.24
N ALA A 61 -11.88 -26.71 83.12
CA ALA A 61 -12.33 -27.52 84.25
C ALA A 61 -11.85 -28.97 84.08
N ASP A 62 -11.43 -29.61 85.17
CA ASP A 62 -10.95 -31.00 85.19
C ASP A 62 -9.90 -31.35 84.11
N LYS A 63 -8.99 -30.41 83.84
CA LYS A 63 -7.92 -30.51 82.81
C LYS A 63 -8.45 -30.62 81.37
N GLN A 64 -9.69 -30.20 81.11
CA GLN A 64 -10.29 -30.16 79.78
C GLN A 64 -10.73 -28.72 79.44
N PHE A 65 -10.58 -28.34 78.17
CA PHE A 65 -11.08 -27.06 77.67
C PHE A 65 -12.60 -27.11 77.51
N ILE A 66 -13.28 -26.10 78.06
CA ILE A 66 -14.72 -25.95 78.03
C ILE A 66 -15.05 -24.69 77.24
N TYR A 67 -15.65 -24.87 76.06
CA TYR A 67 -15.99 -23.79 75.14
C TYR A 67 -17.47 -23.44 75.24
N THR A 68 -17.80 -22.15 75.30
CA THR A 68 -19.17 -21.68 75.10
C THR A 68 -19.47 -21.49 73.61
N GLU A 69 -20.74 -21.26 73.26
CA GLU A 69 -21.11 -20.91 71.88
C GLU A 69 -20.47 -19.58 71.42
N CYS A 70 -20.27 -18.64 72.34
CA CYS A 70 -19.56 -17.39 72.04
C CYS A 70 -18.09 -17.65 71.69
N ASP A 71 -17.43 -18.53 72.43
CA ASP A 71 -16.02 -18.92 72.19
C ASP A 71 -15.87 -19.64 70.86
N LEU A 72 -16.85 -20.48 70.48
CA LEU A 72 -16.91 -21.11 69.17
C LEU A 72 -16.99 -20.07 68.03
N ASN A 73 -17.85 -19.07 68.17
CA ASN A 73 -18.01 -18.02 67.15
C ASN A 73 -16.72 -17.18 67.00
N LYS A 74 -16.10 -16.81 68.13
CA LYS A 74 -14.81 -16.11 68.14
C LYS A 74 -13.72 -16.96 67.50
N LEU A 75 -13.64 -18.24 67.85
CA LEU A 75 -12.62 -19.15 67.30
C LEU A 75 -12.81 -19.40 65.79
N GLU A 76 -14.04 -19.59 65.33
CA GLU A 76 -14.39 -19.70 63.91
C GLU A 76 -13.94 -18.45 63.13
N PHE A 77 -14.16 -17.27 63.72
CA PHE A 77 -13.73 -16.00 63.14
C PHE A 77 -12.20 -15.88 63.03
N LEU A 78 -11.48 -16.20 64.10
CA LEU A 78 -10.01 -16.17 64.15
C LEU A 78 -9.39 -17.13 63.12
N ILE A 79 -9.95 -18.35 62.99
CA ILE A 79 -9.50 -19.34 61.99
C ILE A 79 -9.75 -18.82 60.57
N LYS A 80 -10.90 -18.20 60.29
CA LYS A 80 -11.17 -17.60 58.96
C LYS A 80 -10.19 -16.48 58.62
N LEU A 81 -9.82 -15.64 59.58
CA LEU A 81 -8.80 -14.59 59.36
C LEU A 81 -7.42 -15.21 59.09
N LYS A 82 -7.09 -16.28 59.80
CA LYS A 82 -5.83 -17.00 59.57
C LYS A 82 -5.77 -17.65 58.19
N ASN A 83 -6.85 -18.29 57.76
CA ASN A 83 -6.98 -18.91 56.45
C ASN A 83 -6.97 -17.89 55.29
N LYS A 84 -7.34 -16.63 55.55
CA LYS A 84 -7.17 -15.51 54.62
C LYS A 84 -5.73 -14.98 54.53
N GLY A 85 -4.77 -15.61 55.21
CA GLY A 85 -3.35 -15.30 55.12
C GLY A 85 -2.85 -14.26 56.11
N MET A 86 -3.65 -13.86 57.11
CA MET A 86 -3.20 -12.91 58.14
C MET A 86 -2.21 -13.55 59.11
N THR A 87 -1.26 -12.75 59.59
CA THR A 87 -0.34 -13.16 60.67
C THR A 87 -1.04 -13.07 62.02
N ILE A 88 -0.56 -13.84 63.02
CA ILE A 88 -1.14 -13.83 64.38
C ILE A 88 -1.15 -12.41 64.96
N LYS A 89 -0.07 -11.64 64.74
CA LYS A 89 0.03 -10.24 65.19
C LYS A 89 -1.00 -9.33 64.52
N GLN A 90 -1.20 -9.46 63.21
CA GLN A 90 -2.23 -8.70 62.50
C GLN A 90 -3.65 -9.05 62.97
N ILE A 91 -3.89 -10.31 63.33
CA ILE A 91 -5.18 -10.75 63.86
C ILE A 91 -5.41 -10.16 65.26
N SER A 92 -4.40 -10.18 66.13
CA SER A 92 -4.45 -9.54 67.45
C SER A 92 -4.71 -8.04 67.33
N ASP A 93 -3.91 -7.33 66.55
CA ASP A 93 -4.05 -5.87 66.32
C ASP A 93 -5.43 -5.52 65.74
N TYR A 94 -6.02 -6.41 64.93
CA TYR A 94 -7.35 -6.24 64.36
C TYR A 94 -8.44 -6.45 65.42
N CYS A 95 -8.31 -7.47 66.27
CA CYS A 95 -9.26 -7.76 67.35
C CYS A 95 -9.19 -6.73 68.48
N ASP A 96 -8.01 -6.16 68.76
CA ASP A 96 -7.86 -5.09 69.75
C ASP A 96 -8.53 -3.79 69.30
N LYS A 97 -8.53 -3.51 67.98
CA LYS A 97 -9.22 -2.35 67.38
C LYS A 97 -10.72 -2.57 67.23
N LEU A 98 -11.14 -3.82 67.09
CA LEU A 98 -12.53 -4.21 66.92
C LEU A 98 -13.01 -4.74 68.27
N SER A 99 -13.44 -3.89 69.21
CA SER A 99 -13.87 -4.33 70.55
C SER A 99 -14.86 -5.50 70.48
N LEU A 100 -14.35 -6.73 70.65
CA LEU A 100 -15.13 -7.98 70.62
C LEU A 100 -15.84 -8.22 71.96
N ASP A 101 -15.49 -7.45 73.00
CA ASP A 101 -16.19 -7.38 74.28
C ASP A 101 -17.36 -6.40 74.17
N THR A 102 -18.36 -6.77 73.36
CA THR A 102 -19.70 -6.23 73.57
C THR A 102 -20.46 -7.24 74.42
N PRO A 103 -20.83 -6.91 75.67
CA PRO A 103 -21.82 -7.70 76.39
C PRO A 103 -23.08 -7.77 75.52
N GLU A 104 -23.76 -8.90 75.53
CA GLU A 104 -24.93 -9.28 74.70
C GLU A 104 -26.18 -8.38 74.88
N THR A 105 -26.04 -7.09 75.20
CA THR A 105 -27.12 -6.21 75.63
C THR A 105 -27.55 -5.12 74.64
N PHE A 106 -27.17 -5.20 73.36
CA PHE A 106 -27.67 -4.23 72.36
C PHE A 106 -28.02 -4.81 70.98
N ILE A 107 -28.75 -5.92 70.93
CA ILE A 107 -29.71 -6.13 69.81
C ILE A 107 -31.00 -6.74 70.39
N LYS A 108 -31.70 -5.98 71.24
CA LYS A 108 -33.16 -6.08 71.25
C LYS A 108 -33.66 -5.32 70.01
N GLU A 109 -34.44 -6.01 69.20
CA GLU A 109 -35.08 -5.71 67.91
C GLU A 109 -35.67 -4.30 67.63
N SER A 110 -35.20 -3.19 68.21
CA SER A 110 -35.87 -1.88 68.06
C SER A 110 -35.18 -0.83 67.19
N ASN A 111 -34.00 -1.06 66.57
CA ASN A 111 -33.34 -0.04 65.73
C ASN A 111 -32.58 -0.58 64.49
N THR A 112 -32.83 -1.81 64.05
CA THR A 112 -32.20 -2.39 62.85
C THR A 112 -32.55 -1.66 61.56
N ALA A 113 -33.71 -0.98 61.51
CA ALA A 113 -34.12 -0.14 60.38
C ALA A 113 -33.15 1.03 60.12
N SER A 114 -32.71 1.73 61.17
CA SER A 114 -31.82 2.89 61.06
C SER A 114 -30.43 2.51 60.51
N ILE A 115 -29.85 1.41 60.99
CA ILE A 115 -28.53 0.94 60.51
C ILE A 115 -28.62 0.45 59.06
N ASN A 116 -29.69 -0.25 58.69
CA ASN A 116 -29.90 -0.70 57.31
C ASN A 116 -30.10 0.47 56.34
N ASP A 117 -30.77 1.54 56.76
CA ASP A 117 -30.92 2.76 55.97
C ASP A 117 -29.56 3.48 55.78
N PHE A 118 -28.74 3.57 56.82
CA PHE A 118 -27.37 4.09 56.70
C PHE A 118 -26.49 3.25 55.76
N ILE A 119 -26.56 1.92 55.87
CA ILE A 119 -25.84 1.01 54.97
C ILE A 119 -26.31 1.22 53.53
N LYS A 120 -27.61 1.35 53.31
CA LYS A 120 -28.18 1.58 51.98
C LYS A 120 -27.72 2.91 51.38
N ILE A 121 -27.79 4.01 52.15
CA ILE A 121 -27.31 5.34 51.71
C ILE A 121 -25.82 5.28 51.37
N PHE A 122 -25.02 4.59 52.20
CA PHE A 122 -23.59 4.42 51.95
C PHE A 122 -23.31 3.63 50.67
N VAL A 123 -24.00 2.50 50.47
CA VAL A 123 -23.88 1.68 49.26
C VAL A 123 -24.33 2.46 48.02
N ASP A 124 -25.44 3.18 48.09
CA ASP A 124 -25.95 4.00 47.00
C ASP A 124 -24.96 5.12 46.64
N SER A 125 -24.39 5.81 47.64
CA SER A 125 -23.36 6.83 47.45
C SER A 125 -22.10 6.26 46.79
N GLN A 126 -21.60 5.13 47.29
CA GLN A 126 -20.44 4.44 46.73
C GLN A 126 -20.70 3.97 45.29
N SER A 127 -21.89 3.44 45.03
CA SER A 127 -22.29 3.01 43.68
C SER A 127 -22.32 4.19 42.71
N LYS A 128 -22.77 5.36 43.16
CA LYS A 128 -22.82 6.59 42.36
C LYS A 128 -21.42 7.11 42.06
N GLU A 129 -20.52 7.14 43.03
CA GLU A 129 -19.11 7.51 42.82
C GLU A 129 -18.41 6.54 41.87
N LEU A 130 -18.60 5.23 42.05
CA LEU A 130 -18.03 4.21 41.16
C LEU A 130 -18.56 4.34 39.73
N ASN A 131 -19.86 4.60 39.55
CA ASN A 131 -20.43 4.83 38.23
C ASN A 131 -19.89 6.11 37.59
N ASN A 132 -19.70 7.18 38.36
CA ASN A 132 -19.12 8.41 37.86
C ASN A 132 -17.66 8.21 37.42
N LEU A 133 -16.87 7.52 38.25
CA LEU A 133 -15.50 7.15 37.92
C LEU A 133 -15.43 6.29 36.66
N LYS A 134 -16.33 5.30 36.52
CA LYS A 134 -16.43 4.45 35.33
C LYS A 134 -16.69 5.29 34.08
N ASN A 135 -17.60 6.25 34.15
CA ASN A 135 -17.93 7.11 33.01
C ASN A 135 -16.75 8.02 32.64
N GLN A 136 -16.12 8.67 33.61
CA GLN A 136 -14.93 9.50 33.38
C GLN A 136 -13.77 8.71 32.77
N LEU A 137 -13.52 7.50 33.26
CA LEU A 137 -12.51 6.61 32.68
C LEU A 137 -12.85 6.22 31.24
N SER A 138 -14.12 5.92 30.97
CA SER A 138 -14.58 5.55 29.62
C SER A 138 -14.37 6.71 28.65
N GLU A 139 -14.76 7.93 29.03
CA GLU A 139 -14.57 9.15 28.23
C GLU A 139 -13.09 9.45 27.99
N GLN A 140 -12.23 9.29 29.01
CA GLN A 140 -10.79 9.49 28.86
C GLN A 140 -10.14 8.45 27.93
N ILE A 141 -10.56 7.18 28.04
CA ILE A 141 -10.10 6.11 27.15
C ILE A 141 -10.51 6.42 25.71
N GLU A 142 -11.78 6.79 25.48
CA GLU A 142 -12.29 7.13 24.15
C GLU A 142 -11.57 8.35 23.55
N SER A 143 -11.35 9.40 24.36
CA SER A 143 -10.59 10.57 23.94
C SER A 143 -9.14 10.23 23.57
N CYS A 144 -8.48 9.38 24.37
CA CYS A 144 -7.12 8.94 24.12
C CYS A 144 -7.01 8.11 22.83
N ILE A 145 -7.91 7.14 22.65
CA ILE A 145 -7.98 6.30 21.45
C ILE A 145 -8.22 7.18 20.23
N THR A 146 -9.18 8.10 20.28
CA THR A 146 -9.49 9.00 19.16
C THR A 146 -8.29 9.85 18.76
N LYS A 147 -7.58 10.43 19.75
CA LYS A 147 -6.36 11.21 19.49
C LYS A 147 -5.27 10.36 18.84
N GLN A 148 -5.03 9.15 19.33
CA GLN A 148 -4.03 8.25 18.76
C GLN A 148 -4.40 7.83 17.34
N LEU A 149 -5.67 7.51 17.08
CA LEU A 149 -6.16 7.15 15.74
C LEU A 149 -5.98 8.30 14.76
N ASN A 150 -6.26 9.54 15.17
CA ASN A 150 -6.03 10.72 14.32
C ASN A 150 -4.54 10.89 13.98
N ILE A 151 -3.64 10.76 14.96
CA ILE A 151 -2.19 10.84 14.72
C ILE A 151 -1.72 9.74 13.74
N ILE A 152 -2.23 8.51 13.89
CA ILE A 152 -1.90 7.40 13.00
C ILE A 152 -2.43 7.68 11.59
N SER A 153 -3.69 8.13 11.48
CA SER A 153 -4.32 8.47 10.21
C SER A 153 -3.54 9.56 9.47
N ASP A 154 -3.17 10.64 10.15
CA ASP A 154 -2.39 11.74 9.56
C ASP A 154 -1.01 11.26 9.07
N LYS A 155 -0.35 10.38 9.83
CA LYS A 155 0.93 9.78 9.40
C LYS A 155 0.76 8.94 8.14
N ILE A 156 -0.27 8.09 8.08
CA ILE A 156 -0.56 7.24 6.92
C ILE A 156 -0.84 8.12 5.70
N ILE A 157 -1.72 9.13 5.84
CA ILE A 157 -2.08 10.04 4.74
C ILE A 157 -0.83 10.77 4.22
N ASN A 158 0.03 11.26 5.10
CA ASN A 158 1.25 11.97 4.71
C ASN A 158 2.24 11.06 3.98
N GLU A 159 2.45 9.82 4.44
CA GLU A 159 3.32 8.87 3.76
C GLU A 159 2.76 8.44 2.40
N GLN A 160 1.44 8.19 2.31
CA GLN A 160 0.79 7.89 1.03
C GLN A 160 0.95 9.03 0.03
N ARG A 161 0.80 10.30 0.46
CA ARG A 161 1.04 11.47 -0.41
C ARG A 161 2.46 11.52 -0.95
N LYS A 162 3.48 11.24 -0.12
CA LYS A 162 4.87 11.19 -0.57
C LYS A 162 5.12 10.09 -1.60
N GLN A 163 4.54 8.91 -1.40
CA GLN A 163 4.66 7.79 -2.33
C GLN A 163 3.99 8.11 -3.67
N ILE A 164 2.80 8.71 -3.65
CA ILE A 164 2.10 9.15 -4.86
C ILE A 164 2.93 10.17 -5.63
N HIS A 165 3.44 11.20 -4.97
CA HIS A 165 4.29 12.21 -5.62
C HIS A 165 5.57 11.59 -6.22
N THR A 166 6.14 10.59 -5.56
CA THR A 166 7.32 9.86 -6.07
C THR A 166 6.95 9.07 -7.32
N LEU A 167 5.81 8.39 -7.30
CA LEU A 167 5.29 7.63 -8.44
C LEU A 167 5.00 8.56 -9.64
N GLU A 168 4.35 9.70 -9.42
CA GLU A 168 4.07 10.70 -10.46
C GLU A 168 5.37 11.18 -11.13
N LYS A 169 6.40 11.50 -10.34
CA LYS A 169 7.71 11.90 -10.86
C LYS A 169 8.37 10.78 -11.67
N ASN A 170 8.29 9.53 -11.20
CA ASN A 170 8.85 8.39 -11.90
C ASN A 170 8.14 8.13 -13.23
N ILE A 171 6.80 8.22 -13.25
CA ILE A 171 6.01 8.09 -14.48
C ILE A 171 6.38 9.21 -15.46
N PHE A 172 6.45 10.46 -14.99
CA PHE A 172 6.82 11.60 -15.83
C PHE A 172 8.20 11.41 -16.47
N ASN A 173 9.19 10.99 -15.67
CA ASN A 173 10.54 10.72 -16.16
C ASN A 173 10.56 9.56 -17.17
N TYR A 174 9.82 8.47 -16.89
CA TYR A 174 9.73 7.34 -17.80
C TYR A 174 9.13 7.75 -19.15
N VAL A 175 8.02 8.49 -19.14
CA VAL A 175 7.36 8.99 -20.35
C VAL A 175 8.30 9.90 -21.14
N ASN A 176 8.97 10.86 -20.48
CA ASN A 176 9.94 11.73 -21.14
C ASN A 176 11.11 10.95 -21.75
N ASN A 177 11.67 9.99 -21.02
CA ASN A 177 12.75 9.15 -21.53
C ASN A 177 12.30 8.34 -22.75
N PHE A 178 11.12 7.73 -22.68
CA PHE A 178 10.55 6.99 -23.81
C PHE A 178 10.41 7.88 -25.05
N PHE A 179 9.85 9.08 -24.93
CA PHE A 179 9.73 9.99 -26.07
C PHE A 179 11.09 10.48 -26.58
N ASN A 180 12.03 10.77 -25.69
CA ASN A 180 13.38 11.18 -26.07
C ASN A 180 14.13 10.07 -26.83
N GLU A 181 14.02 8.82 -26.37
CA GLU A 181 14.57 7.65 -27.06
C GLU A 181 13.94 7.46 -28.44
N GLN A 182 12.61 7.55 -28.53
CA GLN A 182 11.92 7.44 -29.83
C GLN A 182 12.32 8.55 -30.79
N ASN A 183 12.44 9.79 -30.31
CA ASN A 183 12.91 10.92 -31.13
C ASN A 183 14.38 10.74 -31.56
N SER A 184 15.24 10.20 -30.69
CA SER A 184 16.63 9.88 -31.04
C SER A 184 16.71 8.79 -32.10
N ILE A 185 15.87 7.74 -32.00
CA ILE A 185 15.75 6.69 -33.02
C ILE A 185 15.23 7.27 -34.34
N LEU A 186 14.25 8.17 -34.29
CA LEU A 186 13.73 8.84 -35.49
C LEU A 186 14.83 9.68 -36.16
N ASN A 187 15.54 10.48 -35.38
CA ASN A 187 16.62 11.33 -35.87
C ASN A 187 17.82 10.53 -36.41
N SER A 188 18.08 9.32 -35.89
CA SER A 188 19.15 8.44 -36.39
C SER A 188 18.72 7.56 -37.58
N LYS A 189 17.42 7.27 -37.75
CA LYS A 189 16.90 6.58 -38.94
C LYS A 189 16.65 7.51 -40.13
N ILE A 190 16.55 8.81 -39.89
CA ILE A 190 16.48 9.85 -40.93
C ILE A 190 17.91 10.19 -41.36
N ASP A 191 18.63 9.20 -41.87
CA ASP A 191 19.82 9.43 -42.69
C ASP A 191 19.41 9.30 -44.16
N TYR A 192 18.67 10.29 -44.64
CA TYR A 192 18.35 10.39 -46.06
C TYR A 192 19.58 10.74 -46.90
N SER A 193 20.76 10.96 -46.31
CA SER A 193 21.94 11.41 -47.07
C SER A 193 22.31 10.41 -48.17
N ASP A 194 22.36 9.11 -47.85
CA ASP A 194 22.66 8.05 -48.82
C ASP A 194 21.59 7.90 -49.90
N SER A 195 20.31 8.06 -49.52
CA SER A 195 19.20 7.98 -50.48
C SER A 195 19.14 9.20 -51.38
N ILE A 196 19.35 10.41 -50.82
CA ILE A 196 19.41 11.68 -51.55
C ILE A 196 20.60 11.66 -52.51
N LEU A 197 21.80 11.28 -52.05
CA LEU A 197 22.99 11.11 -52.90
C LEU A 197 22.73 10.14 -54.05
N LYS A 198 22.05 9.02 -53.78
CA LYS A 198 21.68 8.07 -54.83
C LYS A 198 20.72 8.67 -55.86
N TYR A 199 19.71 9.44 -55.42
CA TYR A 199 18.80 10.12 -56.34
C TYR A 199 19.48 11.25 -57.12
N GLU A 200 20.34 12.04 -56.49
CA GLU A 200 21.12 13.09 -57.14
C GLU A 200 22.05 12.53 -58.22
N ASN A 201 22.70 11.39 -57.95
CA ASN A 201 23.53 10.69 -58.92
C ASN A 201 22.69 10.19 -60.11
N LEU A 202 21.53 9.58 -59.87
CA LEU A 202 20.64 9.12 -60.94
C LEU A 202 20.09 10.27 -61.79
N ILE A 203 19.74 11.40 -61.17
CA ILE A 203 19.30 12.61 -61.88
C ILE A 203 20.44 13.16 -62.74
N SER A 204 21.66 13.20 -62.20
CA SER A 204 22.84 13.69 -62.92
C SER A 204 23.17 12.81 -64.13
N GLU A 205 23.16 11.48 -63.97
CA GLU A 205 23.39 10.53 -65.06
C GLU A 205 22.32 10.66 -66.16
N LYS A 206 21.04 10.78 -65.78
CA LYS A 206 19.96 10.98 -66.75
C LYS A 206 20.06 12.30 -67.50
N ASN A 207 20.46 13.37 -66.83
CA ASN A 207 20.67 14.67 -67.46
C ASN A 207 21.85 14.65 -68.44
N GLU A 208 22.94 13.93 -68.12
CA GLU A 208 24.08 13.78 -69.00
C GLU A 208 23.71 13.00 -70.28
N ILE A 209 22.98 11.89 -70.13
CA ILE A 209 22.46 11.12 -71.28
C ILE A 209 21.57 12.01 -72.17
N PHE A 210 20.62 12.72 -71.57
CA PHE A 210 19.70 13.58 -72.32
C PHE A 210 20.42 14.73 -73.04
N LYS A 211 21.43 15.32 -72.39
CA LYS A 211 22.28 16.35 -72.99
C LYS A 211 23.03 15.79 -74.21
N ASN A 212 23.65 14.62 -74.07
CA ASN A 212 24.38 13.98 -75.18
C ASN A 212 23.45 13.65 -76.36
N GLU A 213 22.22 13.20 -76.09
CA GLU A 213 21.22 12.96 -77.14
C GLU A 213 20.81 14.24 -77.87
N ILE A 214 20.63 15.35 -77.14
CA ILE A 214 20.33 16.66 -77.73
C ILE A 214 21.51 17.13 -78.59
N ASP A 215 22.73 17.04 -78.08
CA ASP A 215 23.93 17.48 -78.79
C ASP A 215 24.11 16.70 -80.10
N LEU A 216 23.89 15.38 -80.09
CA LEU A 216 23.91 14.56 -81.31
C LEU A 216 22.83 14.98 -82.31
N LYS A 217 21.60 15.26 -81.86
CA LYS A 217 20.51 15.72 -82.74
C LYS A 217 20.79 17.09 -83.34
N ILE A 218 21.35 18.01 -82.56
CA ILE A 218 21.74 19.34 -83.02
C ILE A 218 22.86 19.21 -84.06
N GLN A 219 23.86 18.37 -83.81
CA GLN A 219 24.94 18.12 -84.77
C GLN A 219 24.41 17.54 -86.08
N SER A 220 23.53 16.52 -86.03
CA SER A 220 22.96 15.94 -87.24
C SER A 220 22.14 16.96 -88.04
N PHE A 221 21.34 17.78 -87.36
CA PHE A 221 20.54 18.82 -88.00
C PHE A 221 21.40 19.92 -88.63
N SER A 222 22.47 20.32 -87.95
CA SER A 222 23.44 21.30 -88.47
C SER A 222 24.13 20.81 -89.75
N GLU A 223 24.58 19.55 -89.77
CA GLU A 223 25.16 18.94 -90.97
C GLU A 223 24.14 18.82 -92.11
N GLU A 224 22.89 18.47 -91.81
CA GLU A 224 21.81 18.44 -92.79
C GLU A 224 21.56 19.82 -93.42
N LEU A 225 21.47 20.88 -92.61
CA LEU A 225 21.32 22.25 -93.09
C LEU A 225 22.50 22.68 -93.98
N LYS A 226 23.72 22.37 -93.57
CA LYS A 226 24.93 22.68 -94.33
C LYS A 226 24.94 21.98 -95.69
N ASN A 227 24.57 20.69 -95.73
CA ASN A 227 24.48 19.92 -96.96
C ASN A 227 23.38 20.47 -97.89
N ASN A 228 22.22 20.80 -97.35
CA ASN A 228 21.12 21.40 -98.11
C ASN A 228 21.50 22.78 -98.69
N TYR A 229 22.21 23.61 -97.91
CA TYR A 229 22.72 24.90 -98.37
C TYR A 229 23.73 24.74 -99.52
N ILE A 230 24.69 23.82 -99.40
CA ILE A 230 25.67 23.52 -100.45
C ILE A 230 24.96 23.03 -101.72
N LEU A 231 24.00 22.12 -101.59
CA LEU A 231 23.23 21.58 -102.72
C LEU A 231 22.43 22.67 -103.43
N SER A 232 21.74 23.53 -102.67
CA SER A 232 21.00 24.67 -103.21
C SER A 232 21.92 25.64 -103.96
N ASN A 233 23.07 25.99 -103.38
CA ASN A 233 24.03 26.89 -104.03
C ASN A 233 24.63 26.29 -105.31
N ASN A 234 24.93 24.98 -105.31
CA ASN A 234 25.38 24.30 -106.52
C ASN A 234 24.32 24.30 -107.62
N ASN A 235 23.05 24.12 -107.26
CA ASN A 235 21.94 24.21 -108.20
C ASN A 235 21.81 25.63 -108.79
N ILE A 236 21.86 26.67 -107.94
CA ILE A 236 21.84 28.08 -108.38
C ILE A 236 23.01 28.37 -109.32
N LEU A 237 24.22 27.92 -108.96
CA LEU A 237 25.41 28.12 -109.79
C LEU A 237 25.31 27.43 -111.15
N ASN A 238 24.68 26.26 -111.22
CA ASN A 238 24.40 25.57 -112.47
C ASN A 238 23.38 26.33 -113.34
N GLU A 239 22.32 26.87 -112.74
CA GLU A 239 21.35 27.70 -113.47
C GLU A 239 21.98 29.00 -114.00
N ILE A 240 22.85 29.65 -113.21
CA ILE A 240 23.62 30.83 -113.66
C ILE A 240 24.52 30.47 -114.84
N LYS A 241 25.19 29.31 -114.82
CA LYS A 241 26.02 28.84 -115.94
C LYS A 241 25.18 28.63 -117.21
N LYS A 242 24.04 27.93 -117.10
CA LYS A 242 23.11 27.75 -118.23
C LYS A 242 22.65 29.09 -118.81
N ALA A 243 22.26 30.03 -117.94
CA ALA A 243 21.84 31.37 -118.38
C ALA A 243 22.98 32.12 -119.10
N LYS A 244 24.20 32.04 -118.57
CA LYS A 244 25.39 32.61 -119.21
C LYS A 244 25.63 32.01 -120.60
N ASP A 245 25.52 30.69 -120.74
CA ASP A 245 25.70 30.01 -122.03
C ASP A 245 24.65 30.45 -123.05
N VAL A 246 23.38 30.58 -122.63
CA VAL A 246 22.28 31.10 -123.47
C VAL A 246 22.56 32.55 -123.90
N ILE A 247 22.99 33.42 -122.99
CA ILE A 247 23.34 34.81 -123.31
C ILE A 247 24.49 34.86 -124.31
N TYR A 248 25.52 34.04 -124.12
CA TYR A 248 26.67 33.99 -125.02
C TYR A 248 26.27 33.52 -126.43
N GLN A 249 25.41 32.50 -126.51
CA GLN A 249 24.84 32.04 -127.78
C GLN A 249 24.03 33.14 -128.47
N ALA A 250 23.14 33.83 -127.73
CA ALA A 250 22.35 34.94 -128.26
C ALA A 250 23.24 36.07 -128.80
N TYR A 251 24.28 36.46 -128.06
CA TYR A 251 25.24 37.47 -128.49
C TYR A 251 26.06 37.03 -129.72
N SER A 252 26.43 35.75 -129.81
CA SER A 252 27.10 35.20 -131.00
C SER A 252 26.20 35.24 -132.23
N ILE A 253 24.91 34.90 -132.07
CA ILE A 253 23.92 34.94 -133.16
C ILE A 253 23.70 36.40 -133.61
N GLU A 254 23.55 37.34 -132.67
CA GLU A 254 23.39 38.76 -132.98
C GLU A 254 24.59 39.32 -133.77
N ASN A 255 25.82 38.96 -133.39
CA ASN A 255 27.02 39.33 -134.16
C ASN A 255 27.10 38.65 -135.53
N GLN A 256 26.59 37.41 -135.67
CA GLN A 256 26.50 36.75 -136.98
C GLN A 256 25.51 37.49 -137.88
N ILE A 257 24.32 37.84 -137.38
CA ILE A 257 23.32 38.62 -138.09
C ILE A 257 23.89 39.99 -138.49
N ALA A 258 24.56 40.69 -137.58
CA ALA A 258 25.18 41.99 -137.88
C ALA A 258 26.26 41.89 -138.99
N LYS A 259 27.07 40.83 -138.99
CA LYS A 259 28.04 40.56 -140.07
C LYS A 259 27.35 40.21 -141.40
N GLU A 260 26.24 39.46 -141.35
CA GLU A 260 25.43 39.18 -142.53
C GLU A 260 24.80 40.47 -143.09
N GLU A 261 24.29 41.35 -142.25
CA GLU A 261 23.76 42.67 -142.65
C GLU A 261 24.84 43.59 -143.23
N GLU A 262 26.06 43.62 -142.65
CA GLU A 262 27.21 44.32 -143.24
C GLU A 262 27.60 43.75 -144.60
N ASN A 263 27.61 42.42 -144.75
CA ASN A 263 27.86 41.76 -146.03
C ASN A 263 26.77 42.10 -147.04
N VAL A 264 25.49 42.11 -146.65
CA VAL A 264 24.37 42.55 -147.52
C VAL A 264 24.55 44.01 -147.93
N GLY A 265 25.05 44.88 -147.05
CA GLY A 265 25.41 46.26 -147.37
C GLY A 265 26.56 46.39 -148.38
N LEU A 266 27.60 45.55 -148.25
CA LEU A 266 28.70 45.44 -149.21
C LEU A 266 28.23 44.87 -150.56
N PHE A 267 27.40 43.83 -150.57
CA PHE A 267 26.82 43.26 -151.79
C PHE A 267 25.85 44.26 -152.47
N LYS A 268 25.06 45.02 -151.71
CA LYS A 268 24.26 46.14 -152.25
C LYS A 268 25.12 47.24 -152.87
N ARG A 269 26.28 47.56 -152.28
CA ARG A 269 27.24 48.54 -152.83
C ARG A 269 27.99 48.01 -154.06
N LEU A 270 28.29 46.72 -154.12
CA LEU A 270 29.04 46.11 -155.22
C LEU A 270 28.16 45.69 -156.41
N PHE A 271 26.88 45.37 -156.18
CA PHE A 271 25.99 44.81 -157.20
C PHE A 271 24.68 45.58 -157.42
N GLY A 272 24.58 46.82 -156.93
CA GLY A 272 23.67 47.86 -157.45
C GLY A 272 22.28 47.38 -157.88
N PHE A 273 21.42 47.05 -156.92
CA PHE A 273 19.98 46.99 -157.15
C PHE A 273 19.35 48.27 -156.61
N LYS A 274 18.60 48.97 -157.47
CA LYS A 274 17.97 50.29 -157.24
C LYS A 274 17.31 50.45 -155.88
#